data_AF-Q5MRF1-F1
#
_entry.id   AF-Q5MRF1-F1
#
_cell.length_a   1.000
_cell.length_b   1.000
_cell.length_c   1.000
_cell.angle_alpha   90.00
_cell.angle_beta   90.00
_cell.angle_gamma   90.00
#
_symmetry.space_group_name_H-M   'P 1'
#
loop_
_entity.id
_entity.type
_entity.pdbx_description
1 polymer ?
#
loop_
_entity_poly.entity_id
_entity_poly.type
_entity_poly.pdbx_seq_one_letter_code
_entity_poly.pdbx_strand_id
1 'polypeptide(L)'
;YWPLGFTWCNIYVTCDVLACSSSILHMCFISLGRYMGIRNPLGSRHRSTKRLTGIKIAIVWVMAMMVSSSITVLGLVNEKNIMPEPNICVINNRAFFVFGSLVAFYIPMLMMVTTYALTIPLLRKKARFAAEHPESELFR
;
A
#
# COMPACT_ATOMS: atom_id res chain seq x y z
N TYR A 1 23.79 15.48 6.04
CA TYR A 1 24.00 16.07 7.38
C TYR A 1 22.65 16.25 8.05
N TRP A 2 22.47 15.77 9.28
CA TRP A 2 21.22 15.72 10.03
C TRP A 2 21.39 16.34 11.43
N PRO A 3 20.92 17.56 11.68
CA PRO A 3 21.21 18.29 12.93
C PRO A 3 20.27 17.92 14.10
N LEU A 4 19.17 17.21 13.86
CA LEU A 4 18.10 17.00 14.84
C LEU A 4 18.34 15.78 15.76
N GLY A 5 19.47 15.09 15.62
CA GLY A 5 19.79 13.91 16.41
C GLY A 5 18.97 12.66 16.05
N PHE A 6 19.16 11.60 16.85
CA PHE A 6 18.66 10.25 16.56
C PHE A 6 17.14 10.14 16.56
N THR A 7 16.45 10.71 17.56
CA THR A 7 14.99 10.60 17.71
C THR A 7 14.25 11.12 16.49
N TRP A 8 14.65 12.29 15.99
CA TRP A 8 14.05 12.89 14.80
C TRP A 8 14.39 12.14 13.52
N CYS A 9 15.60 11.57 13.43
CA CYS A 9 15.98 10.72 12.31
C CYS A 9 15.11 9.45 12.25
N ASN A 10 14.90 8.79 13.38
CA ASN A 10 14.05 7.61 13.48
C ASN A 10 12.59 7.93 13.10
N ILE A 11 12.03 9.02 13.63
CA ILE A 11 10.67 9.48 13.28
C ILE A 11 10.57 9.75 11.78
N TYR A 12 11.56 10.44 11.19
CA TYR A 12 11.57 10.76 9.77
C TYR A 12 11.52 9.49 8.90
N VAL A 13 12.41 8.52 9.16
CA VAL A 13 12.45 7.25 8.42
C VAL A 13 11.15 6.46 8.60
N THR A 14 10.64 6.38 9.83
CA THR A 14 9.38 5.70 10.14
C THR A 14 8.19 6.32 9.40
N CYS A 15 8.10 7.65 9.38
CA CYS A 15 7.06 8.40 8.68
C CYS A 15 7.14 8.26 7.16
N ASP A 16 8.35 8.30 6.59
CA ASP A 16 8.59 8.10 5.15
C ASP A 16 8.06 6.72 4.70
N VAL A 17 8.48 5.67 5.40
CA VAL A 17 8.03 4.31 5.08
C VAL A 17 6.53 4.12 5.31
N LEU A 18 5.97 4.71 6.37
CA LEU A 18 4.53 4.68 6.64
C LEU A 18 3.73 5.34 5.50
N ALA A 19 4.15 6.53 5.06
CA ALA A 19 3.48 7.29 4.02
C ALA A 19 3.57 6.60 2.65
N CYS A 20 4.74 6.07 2.28
CA CYS A 20 4.92 5.29 1.06
C CYS A 20 4.06 4.01 1.08
N SER A 21 4.10 3.25 2.18
CA SER A 21 3.32 2.01 2.33
C SER A 21 1.81 2.28 2.24
N SER A 22 1.34 3.31 2.95
CA SER A 22 -0.07 3.72 2.92
C SER A 22 -0.53 4.10 1.51
N SER A 23 0.28 4.88 0.78
CA SER A 23 -0.03 5.33 -0.58
C SER A 23 -0.21 4.16 -1.54
N ILE A 24 0.73 3.20 -1.54
CA ILE A 24 0.67 2.03 -2.42
C ILE A 24 -0.52 1.13 -2.05
N LEU A 25 -0.70 0.82 -0.77
CA LEU A 25 -1.81 0.00 -0.30
C LEU A 25 -3.17 0.63 -0.61
N HIS A 26 -3.30 1.95 -0.47
CA HIS A 26 -4.51 2.66 -0.87
C HIS A 26 -4.82 2.47 -2.36
N MET A 27 -3.83 2.64 -3.23
CA MET A 27 -3.99 2.41 -4.68
C MET A 27 -4.41 0.96 -4.98
N CYS A 28 -3.81 -0.02 -4.30
CA CYS A 28 -4.19 -1.44 -4.41
C CYS A 28 -5.64 -1.70 -4.00
N PHE A 29 -6.08 -1.17 -2.86
CA PHE A 29 -7.44 -1.35 -2.36
C PHE A 29 -8.49 -0.67 -3.25
N ILE A 30 -8.15 0.47 -3.85
CA ILE A 30 -9.00 1.14 -4.84
C ILE A 30 -9.15 0.23 -6.08
N SER A 31 -8.04 -0.29 -6.62
CA SER A 31 -8.05 -1.19 -7.78
C SER A 31 -8.85 -2.47 -7.50
N LEU A 32 -8.63 -3.11 -6.35
CA LEU A 32 -9.34 -4.32 -5.93
C LEU A 32 -10.83 -4.05 -5.67
N GLY A 33 -11.14 -2.86 -5.12
CA GLY A 33 -12.52 -2.41 -4.93
C GLY A 33 -13.27 -2.35 -6.26
N ARG A 34 -12.65 -1.77 -7.29
CA ARG A 34 -13.21 -1.73 -8.64
C ARG A 34 -13.34 -3.13 -9.24
N TYR A 35 -12.32 -3.98 -9.08
CA TYR A 35 -12.34 -5.36 -9.56
C TYR A 35 -13.52 -6.17 -8.98
N MET A 36 -13.70 -6.13 -7.66
CA MET A 36 -14.77 -6.86 -6.97
C MET A 36 -16.16 -6.33 -7.34
N GLY A 37 -16.31 -5.01 -7.51
CA GLY A 37 -17.57 -4.40 -7.97
C GLY A 37 -17.95 -4.82 -9.39
N ILE A 38 -16.98 -4.94 -10.29
CA ILE A 38 -17.21 -5.37 -11.68
C ILE A 38 -17.55 -6.86 -11.76
N ARG A 39 -16.94 -7.71 -10.92
CA ARG A 39 -17.16 -9.16 -10.95
C ARG A 39 -18.51 -9.56 -10.35
N ASN A 40 -18.97 -8.87 -9.29
CA ASN A 40 -20.18 -9.22 -8.54
C ASN A 40 -21.22 -8.07 -8.53
N PRO A 41 -21.96 -7.86 -9.64
CA PRO A 41 -22.96 -6.79 -9.72
C PRO A 41 -24.13 -6.95 -8.72
N LEU A 42 -24.50 -8.20 -8.36
CA LEU A 42 -25.62 -8.49 -7.46
C LEU A 42 -25.28 -8.31 -5.96
N GLY A 43 -24.02 -8.55 -5.56
CA GLY A 43 -23.57 -8.32 -4.18
C GLY A 43 -23.27 -6.85 -3.85
N SER A 44 -23.04 -6.03 -4.88
CA SER A 44 -22.72 -4.60 -4.74
C SER A 44 -23.92 -3.72 -4.40
N ARG A 45 -25.16 -4.18 -4.66
CA ARG A 45 -26.38 -3.39 -4.43
C ARG A 45 -26.89 -3.44 -2.98
N HIS A 46 -26.47 -4.43 -2.18
CA HIS A 46 -27.00 -4.67 -0.83
C HIS A 46 -26.00 -4.41 0.31
N ARG A 47 -24.72 -4.10 0.02
CA ARG A 47 -23.71 -3.89 1.07
C ARG A 47 -23.44 -2.41 1.28
N SER A 48 -23.61 -1.95 2.51
CA SER A 48 -23.33 -0.58 2.97
C SER A 48 -21.90 -0.16 2.62
N THR A 49 -21.74 0.49 1.46
CA THR A 49 -20.45 0.80 0.82
C THR A 49 -19.58 1.69 1.71
N LYS A 50 -20.20 2.59 2.49
CA LYS A 50 -19.50 3.52 3.39
C LYS A 50 -18.76 2.79 4.52
N ARG A 51 -19.41 1.82 5.18
CA ARG A 51 -18.79 1.04 6.28
C ARG A 51 -17.64 0.17 5.76
N LEU A 52 -17.82 -0.42 4.58
CA LEU A 52 -16.79 -1.24 3.95
C LEU A 52 -15.57 -0.41 3.49
N THR A 53 -15.80 0.80 2.97
CA THR A 53 -14.71 1.74 2.65
C THR A 53 -13.94 2.15 3.90
N GLY A 54 -14.64 2.47 5.00
CA GLY A 54 -14.00 2.75 6.29
C GLY A 54 -13.13 1.59 6.79
N ILE A 55 -13.65 0.35 6.72
CA ILE A 55 -12.89 -0.85 7.08
C ILE A 55 -11.65 -1.03 6.20
N LYS A 56 -11.76 -0.80 4.88
CA LYS A 56 -10.61 -0.88 3.97
C LYS A 56 -9.52 0.14 4.33
N ILE A 57 -9.91 1.37 4.64
CA ILE A 57 -8.98 2.42 5.07
C ILE A 57 -8.29 1.98 6.38
N ALA A 58 -9.07 1.50 7.35
CA ALA A 58 -8.53 1.01 8.62
C ALA A 58 -7.52 -0.14 8.40
N ILE A 59 -7.85 -1.11 7.54
CA ILE A 59 -6.94 -2.22 7.19
C ILE A 59 -5.64 -1.70 6.55
N VAL A 60 -5.73 -0.75 5.61
CA VAL A 60 -4.56 -0.13 4.97
C VAL A 60 -3.66 0.53 6.02
N TRP A 61 -4.23 1.30 6.93
CA TRP A 61 -3.49 1.94 8.01
C TRP A 61 -2.85 0.95 8.97
N VAL A 62 -3.57 -0.10 9.37
CA VAL A 62 -3.02 -1.17 10.23
C VAL A 62 -1.84 -1.87 9.55
N MET A 63 -1.96 -2.20 8.26
CA MET A 63 -0.84 -2.82 7.53
C MET A 63 0.35 -1.87 7.37
N ALA A 64 0.10 -0.59 7.07
CA ALA A 64 1.16 0.41 6.97
C ALA A 64 1.87 0.61 8.33
N MET A 65 1.12 0.65 9.43
CA MET A 65 1.66 0.71 10.79
C MET A 65 2.45 -0.55 11.14
N MET A 66 2.02 -1.74 10.71
CA MET A 66 2.75 -2.98 10.97
C MET A 66 4.13 -2.98 10.30
N VAL A 67 4.23 -2.52 9.04
CA VAL A 67 5.50 -2.37 8.33
C VAL A 67 6.39 -1.31 8.98
N SER A 68 5.81 -0.14 9.28
CA SER A 68 6.53 0.99 9.88
C SER A 68 6.99 0.71 11.33
N SER A 69 6.18 -0.03 12.11
CA SER A 69 6.51 -0.45 13.47
C SER A 69 7.70 -1.40 13.51
N SER A 70 7.79 -2.34 12.56
CA SER A 70 8.96 -3.22 12.44
C SER A 70 10.25 -2.40 12.35
N ILE A 71 10.26 -1.34 11.53
CA ILE A 71 11.43 -0.48 11.33
C ILE A 71 11.75 0.34 12.60
N THR A 72 10.71 0.86 13.25
CA THR A 72 10.85 1.66 14.47
C THR A 72 11.46 0.86 15.62
N VAL A 73 11.03 -0.38 15.80
CA VAL A 73 11.57 -1.28 16.83
C VAL A 73 13.06 -1.52 16.60
N LEU A 74 13.49 -1.71 15.36
CA LEU A 74 14.91 -1.91 15.05
C LEU A 74 15.77 -0.67 15.31
N GLY A 75 15.23 0.53 15.09
CA GLY A 75 15.87 1.78 15.49
C GLY A 75 16.07 1.87 17.00
N LEU A 76 15.03 1.54 17.76
CA LEU A 76 15.05 1.61 19.24
C LEU A 76 15.99 0.58 19.88
N VAL A 77 16.10 -0.62 19.31
CA VAL A 77 16.98 -1.66 19.85
C VAL A 77 18.46 -1.33 19.60
N ASN A 78 18.78 -0.63 18.51
CA ASN A 78 20.17 -0.34 18.13
C ASN A 78 20.26 0.96 17.33
N GLU A 79 20.59 2.07 18.01
CA GLU A 79 20.67 3.40 17.41
C GLU A 79 21.69 3.49 16.26
N LYS A 80 22.78 2.72 16.37
CA LYS A 80 23.86 2.61 15.35
C LYS A 80 23.39 2.02 14.02
N ASN A 81 22.23 1.37 13.96
CA ASN A 81 21.68 0.85 12.70
C ASN A 81 21.12 1.97 11.81
N ILE A 82 20.65 3.07 12.39
CA ILE A 82 20.01 4.21 11.70
C ILE A 82 20.92 5.45 11.72
N MET A 83 21.78 5.57 12.73
CA MET A 83 22.70 6.68 12.88
C MET A 83 24.10 6.16 13.23
N PRO A 84 24.89 5.70 12.24
CA PRO A 84 26.23 5.17 12.48
C PRO A 84 27.21 6.26 12.96
N GLU A 85 27.02 7.50 12.50
CA GLU A 85 27.83 8.65 12.84
C GLU A 85 26.95 9.81 13.34
N PRO A 86 27.48 10.66 14.25
CA PRO A 86 26.78 11.86 14.67
C PRO A 86 26.51 12.76 13.44
N ASN A 87 25.26 13.17 13.29
CA ASN A 87 24.72 13.95 12.17
C ASN A 87 24.58 13.24 10.82
N ILE A 88 24.62 11.90 10.77
CA ILE A 88 24.32 11.15 9.54
C ILE A 88 23.15 10.20 9.80
N CYS A 89 21.99 10.56 9.24
CA CYS A 89 20.76 9.76 9.31
C CYS A 89 20.70 8.82 8.10
N VAL A 90 21.29 7.62 8.21
CA VAL A 90 21.30 6.61 7.14
C VAL A 90 21.24 5.20 7.72
N ILE A 91 20.47 4.34 7.08
CA ILE A 91 20.42 2.91 7.45
C ILE A 91 21.77 2.27 7.08
N ASN A 92 22.57 1.92 8.09
CA ASN A 92 23.92 1.38 7.92
C ASN A 92 23.92 -0.15 7.73
N ASN A 93 22.92 -0.84 8.30
CA ASN A 93 22.90 -2.29 8.31
C ASN A 93 22.36 -2.86 6.98
N ARG A 94 23.25 -3.51 6.20
CA ARG A 94 22.91 -4.08 4.88
C ARG A 94 21.75 -5.08 4.92
N ALA A 95 21.73 -5.99 5.90
CA ALA A 95 20.66 -6.99 5.99
C ALA A 95 19.32 -6.31 6.29
N PHE A 96 19.35 -5.28 7.13
CA PHE A 96 18.16 -4.50 7.46
C PHE A 96 17.69 -3.62 6.30
N PHE A 97 18.61 -2.98 5.57
CA PHE A 97 18.28 -2.22 4.37
C PHE A 97 17.60 -3.09 3.32
N VAL A 98 18.13 -4.30 3.08
CA VAL A 98 17.53 -5.27 2.16
C VAL A 98 16.17 -5.73 2.66
N PHE A 99 16.05 -6.09 3.94
CA PHE A 99 14.77 -6.53 4.51
C PHE A 99 13.71 -5.42 4.49
N GLY A 100 14.08 -4.20 4.89
CA GLY A 100 13.22 -3.02 4.83
C GLY A 100 12.79 -2.70 3.40
N SER A 101 13.70 -2.78 2.43
CA SER A 101 13.38 -2.61 1.01
C SER A 101 12.42 -3.70 0.52
N LEU A 102 12.67 -4.96 0.86
CA LEU A 102 11.81 -6.08 0.48
C LEU A 102 10.39 -5.93 1.04
N VAL A 103 10.28 -5.60 2.32
CA VAL A 103 8.97 -5.52 3.00
C VAL A 103 8.23 -4.24 2.63
N ALA A 104 8.90 -3.08 2.58
CA ALA A 104 8.25 -1.80 2.30
C ALA A 104 8.02 -1.53 0.81
N PHE A 105 8.88 -2.06 -0.06
CA PHE A 105 8.80 -1.81 -1.51
C PHE A 105 8.34 -3.03 -2.28
N TYR A 106 9.01 -4.17 -2.16
CA TYR A 106 8.73 -5.34 -3.01
C TYR A 106 7.38 -5.99 -2.69
N ILE A 107 7.02 -6.16 -1.41
CA ILE A 107 5.72 -6.77 -1.07
C ILE A 107 4.55 -5.91 -1.59
N PRO A 108 4.49 -4.58 -1.33
CA PRO A 108 3.44 -3.74 -1.91
C PRO A 108 3.49 -3.66 -3.43
N MET A 109 4.68 -3.67 -4.05
CA MET A 109 4.84 -3.63 -5.50
C MET A 109 4.33 -4.91 -6.17
N LEU A 110 4.65 -6.10 -5.62
CA LEU A 110 4.11 -7.37 -6.11
C LEU A 110 2.57 -7.43 -5.96
N MET A 111 2.05 -6.97 -4.82
CA MET A 111 0.60 -6.86 -4.60
C MET A 111 -0.07 -5.91 -5.60
N MET A 112 0.58 -4.79 -5.93
CA MET A 112 0.09 -3.84 -6.93
C MET A 112 0.10 -4.46 -8.32
N VAL A 113 1.22 -5.05 -8.75
CA VAL A 113 1.39 -5.66 -10.06
C VAL A 113 0.38 -6.78 -10.27
N THR A 114 0.23 -7.68 -9.29
CA THR A 114 -0.76 -8.77 -9.37
C THR A 114 -2.19 -8.23 -9.46
N THR A 115 -2.56 -7.27 -8.61
CA THR A 115 -3.91 -6.67 -8.64
C THR A 115 -4.17 -5.95 -9.97
N TYR A 116 -3.20 -5.20 -10.47
CA TYR A 116 -3.31 -4.46 -11.72
C TYR A 116 -3.40 -5.41 -12.93
N ALA A 117 -2.53 -6.43 -12.98
CA ALA A 117 -2.53 -7.44 -14.03
C ALA A 117 -3.85 -8.24 -14.10
N LEU A 118 -4.52 -8.44 -12.96
CA LEU A 118 -5.85 -9.07 -12.92
C LEU A 118 -6.98 -8.08 -13.27
N THR A 119 -6.82 -6.80 -12.96
CA THR A 119 -7.85 -5.76 -13.18
C THR A 119 -7.96 -5.34 -14.64
N ILE A 120 -6.84 -5.11 -15.33
CA ILE A 120 -6.81 -4.65 -16.72
C ILE A 120 -7.51 -5.59 -17.72
N PRO A 121 -7.26 -6.91 -17.75
CA PRO A 121 -7.94 -7.80 -18.70
C PRO A 121 -9.43 -7.91 -18.41
N LEU A 122 -9.86 -7.81 -17.14
CA LEU A 122 -11.29 -7.79 -16.80
C LEU A 122 -11.96 -6.53 -17.35
N LEU A 123 -11.33 -5.36 -17.17
CA LEU A 123 -11.81 -4.09 -17.73
C LEU A 123 -11.89 -4.15 -19.25
N ARG A 124 -10.86 -4.66 -19.92
CA ARG A 124 -10.83 -4.81 -21.38
C ARG A 124 -11.94 -5.74 -21.89
N LYS A 125 -12.18 -6.88 -21.21
CA LYS A 125 -13.27 -7.80 -21.57
C LYS A 125 -14.64 -7.13 -21.43
N LYS A 126 -14.88 -6.37 -20.35
CA LYS A 126 -16.14 -5.64 -20.14
C LYS A 126 -16.33 -4.53 -21.16
N ALA A 127 -15.28 -3.77 -21.48
CA ALA A 127 -15.34 -2.72 -22.50
C ALA A 127 -15.65 -3.28 -23.90
N ARG A 128 -15.06 -4.42 -24.28
CA ARG A 128 -15.39 -5.09 -25.55
C ARG A 128 -16.83 -5.59 -25.59
N PHE A 129 -17.29 -6.24 -24.52
CA PHE A 129 -18.67 -6.72 -24.45
C PHE A 129 -19.70 -5.58 -24.57
N ALA A 130 -19.44 -4.44 -23.93
CA ALA A 130 -20.28 -3.25 -24.03
C ALA A 130 -20.27 -2.63 -25.44
N ALA A 131 -19.12 -2.64 -26.14
CA ALA A 131 -19.02 -2.17 -27.51
C ALA A 131 -19.77 -3.08 -28.51
N GLU A 132 -19.83 -4.40 -28.25
CA GLU A 132 -20.56 -5.37 -29.06
C GLU A 132 -22.08 -5.38 -28.79
N HIS A 133 -22.53 -4.96 -27.59
CA HIS A 133 -23.95 -4.97 -27.19
C HIS A 133 -24.45 -3.59 -26.71
N PRO A 134 -24.45 -2.56 -27.56
CA PRO A 134 -24.84 -1.19 -27.17
C PRO A 134 -26.29 -1.09 -26.70
N GLU A 135 -27.20 -1.95 -27.18
CA GLU A 135 -28.62 -1.91 -26.78
C GLU A 135 -28.84 -2.34 -25.33
N SER A 136 -27.96 -3.18 -24.75
CA SER A 136 -28.11 -3.66 -23.37
C SER A 136 -27.87 -2.60 -22.29
N GLU A 137 -27.18 -1.51 -22.62
CA GLU A 137 -27.01 -0.33 -21.76
C GLU A 137 -28.15 0.69 -21.92
N LEU A 138 -28.93 0.63 -23.00
CA LEU A 138 -30.07 1.52 -23.23
C LEU A 138 -31.33 1.08 -22.46
N PHE A 139 -31.41 -0.20 -22.08
CA PHE A 139 -32.53 -0.78 -21.32
C PHE A 139 -32.28 -0.90 -19.80
N ARG A 140 -31.17 -0.37 -19.27
CA ARG A 140 -30.87 -0.31 -17.83
C ARG A 140 -30.92 1.13 -17.34
#